data_AF-A0A3G2LEM8-F1
#
_entry.id   AF-A0A3G2LEM8-F1
#
_cell.length_a   1.000
_cell.length_b   1.000
_cell.length_c   1.000
_cell.angle_alpha   90.00
_cell.angle_beta   90.00
_cell.angle_gamma   90.00
#
_symmetry.space_group_name_H-M   'P 1'
#
loop_
_entity.id
_entity.type
_entity.pdbx_description
1 polymer ?
#
loop_
_entity_poly.entity_id
_entity_poly.type
_entity_poly.pdbx_seq_one_letter_code
_entity_poly.pdbx_strand_id
1 'polypeptide(L)'
;MFQDQVRLPLQRRITSPENTRNMRKLTDLLYGRGAAKFESNESFQLIFQCWSLFGIKPLKQYRSGRLLHMCFCWFCLILCPFSFYMGYLQTLQTAPVMVQLSLLQATVNVLGLPLKAIVITIFQTHLRSAEPIFVRLDERYQSTESREQIKNCVALSTRLFTIVGFMYHLYGGITYFQALVTNNYPLRTWLPFTDYIPQPTIRYWAHFMFEVFHMAFLLSVQFTMDVFPAIYIRNLRTHLNLLTERVSQLGGNPDFTDEQNYDELVDCIIMPTCYQASMIEEYSTKLPDAIFHCNWLAMDKRCRKLTIYFMHRAQENVTFVALKLFKINLTTNLSVSKSCCKEQQ
;
A
#
# COMPACT_ATOMS: atom_id res chain seq x y z
N MET A 1 -13.70 -2.93 36.58
CA MET A 1 -12.85 -1.79 37.03
C MET A 1 -11.62 -1.53 36.16
N PHE A 2 -11.16 -2.47 35.32
CA PHE A 2 -10.00 -2.28 34.42
C PHE A 2 -10.35 -1.88 32.96
N GLN A 3 -11.63 -1.70 32.62
CA GLN A 3 -12.08 -1.44 31.25
C GLN A 3 -12.46 0.02 30.97
N ASP A 4 -12.67 0.84 32.00
CA ASP A 4 -13.18 2.21 31.85
C ASP A 4 -12.11 3.30 31.91
N GLN A 5 -10.90 3.00 32.41
CA GLN A 5 -9.81 4.00 32.45
C GLN A 5 -9.00 4.12 31.14
N VAL A 6 -9.13 3.18 30.20
CA VAL A 6 -8.38 3.21 28.93
C VAL A 6 -9.07 4.09 27.87
N ARG A 7 -10.34 4.45 28.09
CA ARG A 7 -11.17 5.09 27.05
C ARG A 7 -11.07 6.63 27.00
N LEU A 8 -10.44 7.28 27.99
CA LEU A 8 -10.63 8.72 28.22
C LEU A 8 -9.47 9.71 27.93
N PRO A 9 -8.28 9.33 27.44
CA PRO A 9 -7.37 10.31 26.82
C PRO A 9 -7.31 10.23 25.28
N LEU A 10 -7.99 9.26 24.64
CA LEU A 10 -7.89 9.02 23.20
C LEU A 10 -8.64 10.05 22.33
N GLN A 11 -9.64 10.74 22.87
CA GLN A 11 -10.53 11.58 22.05
C GLN A 11 -10.22 13.09 22.11
N ARG A 12 -9.37 13.55 23.05
CA ARG A 12 -9.13 14.99 23.28
C ARG A 12 -7.77 15.50 22.81
N ARG A 13 -6.96 14.64 22.15
CA ARG A 13 -5.62 15.00 21.64
C ARG A 13 -5.42 14.64 20.15
N ILE A 14 -6.51 14.48 19.39
CA ILE A 14 -6.51 14.29 17.93
C ILE A 14 -6.94 15.62 17.27
N THR A 15 -6.26 16.70 17.62
CA THR A 15 -6.17 17.89 16.77
C THR A 15 -4.69 18.22 16.67
N SER A 16 -3.95 17.31 16.04
CA SER A 16 -2.62 17.63 15.55
C SER A 16 -2.80 18.67 14.45
N PRO A 17 -2.14 19.85 14.53
CA PRO A 17 -2.09 20.75 13.40
C PRO A 17 -1.46 19.98 12.25
N GLU A 18 -2.16 19.89 11.11
CA GLU A 18 -1.60 19.41 9.84
C GLU A 18 -0.37 20.26 9.54
N ASN A 19 0.78 19.82 10.03
CA ASN A 19 2.05 20.40 9.71
C ASN A 19 2.29 20.02 8.26
N THR A 20 1.99 20.94 7.34
CA THR A 20 2.35 20.82 5.92
C THR A 20 3.87 20.82 5.82
N ARG A 21 4.48 19.69 6.15
CA ARG A 21 5.87 19.40 5.86
C ARG A 21 5.93 19.30 4.34
N ASN A 22 6.59 20.27 3.69
CA ASN A 22 6.82 20.22 2.26
C ASN A 22 7.40 18.85 1.91
N MET A 23 6.75 18.15 0.98
CA MET A 23 7.21 16.84 0.54
C MET A 23 8.66 16.97 0.06
N ARG A 24 9.52 16.07 0.53
CA ARG A 24 10.91 16.02 0.13
C ARG A 24 11.03 15.73 -1.37
N LYS A 25 12.13 16.17 -1.99
CA LYS A 25 12.36 15.86 -3.40
C LYS A 25 12.45 14.35 -3.56
N LEU A 26 11.89 13.84 -4.66
CA LEU A 26 11.89 12.41 -4.96
C LEU A 26 13.30 11.82 -4.97
N THR A 27 14.29 12.57 -5.48
CA THR A 27 15.71 12.20 -5.48
C THR A 27 16.26 12.00 -4.08
N ASP A 28 15.85 12.82 -3.12
CA ASP A 28 16.31 12.76 -1.74
C ASP A 28 15.73 11.52 -1.04
N LEU A 29 14.48 11.18 -1.33
CA LEU A 29 13.81 9.96 -0.87
C LEU A 29 14.42 8.69 -1.49
N LEU A 30 14.72 8.70 -2.80
CA LEU A 30 15.31 7.58 -3.54
C LEU A 30 16.68 7.14 -3.00
N TYR A 31 17.51 8.11 -2.65
CA TYR A 31 18.88 7.88 -2.18
C TYR A 31 19.02 8.00 -0.66
N GLY A 32 17.95 8.36 0.07
CA GLY A 32 18.01 8.63 1.50
C GLY A 32 19.00 9.77 1.83
N ARG A 33 19.02 10.83 1.03
CA ARG A 33 19.95 11.97 1.19
C ARG A 33 19.22 13.21 1.70
N GLY A 34 19.96 14.16 2.26
CA GLY A 34 19.47 15.52 2.52
C GLY A 34 18.62 15.74 3.76
N ALA A 35 18.36 14.72 4.58
CA ALA A 35 17.56 14.87 5.80
C ALA A 35 18.23 14.31 7.05
N ALA A 36 18.16 15.08 8.14
CA ALA A 36 18.67 14.70 9.46
C ALA A 36 17.86 13.55 10.12
N LYS A 37 16.57 13.40 9.77
CA LYS A 37 15.67 12.39 10.33
C LYS A 37 14.66 11.93 9.27
N PHE A 38 14.55 10.62 9.06
CA PHE A 38 13.51 10.00 8.22
C PHE A 38 12.39 9.46 9.11
N GLU A 39 11.16 9.57 8.63
CA GLU A 39 9.96 9.01 9.27
C GLU A 39 9.29 8.03 8.30
N SER A 40 8.79 6.92 8.83
CA SER A 40 8.12 5.86 8.07
C SER A 40 6.90 6.37 7.29
N ASN A 41 6.22 7.41 7.79
CA ASN A 41 5.10 8.06 7.10
C ASN A 41 5.48 8.63 5.72
N GLU A 42 6.74 9.00 5.50
CA GLU A 42 7.24 9.55 4.23
C GLU A 42 7.10 8.53 3.10
N SER A 43 7.09 7.23 3.42
CA SER A 43 6.85 6.14 2.46
C SER A 43 5.47 6.22 1.79
N PHE A 44 4.47 6.81 2.47
CA PHE A 44 3.09 6.86 1.97
C PHE A 44 2.73 8.18 1.28
N GLN A 45 3.53 9.24 1.46
CA GLN A 45 3.23 10.58 0.94
C GLN A 45 3.08 10.59 -0.58
N LEU A 46 3.95 9.90 -1.31
CA LEU A 46 3.88 9.79 -2.77
C LEU A 46 2.56 9.14 -3.23
N ILE A 47 2.16 8.06 -2.58
CA ILE A 47 0.90 7.36 -2.88
C ILE A 47 -0.30 8.27 -2.60
N PHE A 48 -0.33 8.94 -1.44
CA PHE A 48 -1.44 9.81 -1.09
C PHE A 48 -1.56 11.04 -1.98
N GLN A 49 -0.46 11.54 -2.51
CA GLN A 49 -0.48 12.59 -3.53
C GLN A 49 -1.04 12.08 -4.86
N CYS A 50 -0.61 10.90 -5.32
CA CYS A 50 -1.20 10.27 -6.50
C CYS A 50 -2.71 10.05 -6.33
N TRP A 51 -3.16 9.56 -5.18
CA TRP A 51 -4.60 9.38 -4.91
C TRP A 51 -5.37 10.69 -4.90
N SER A 52 -4.76 11.79 -4.47
CA SER A 52 -5.38 13.11 -4.61
C SER A 52 -5.43 13.58 -6.06
N LEU A 53 -4.41 13.27 -6.87
CA LEU A 53 -4.40 13.55 -8.30
C LEU A 53 -5.48 12.74 -9.02
N PHE A 54 -5.76 11.52 -8.58
CA PHE A 54 -6.78 10.65 -9.19
C PHE A 54 -8.19 10.82 -8.61
N GLY A 55 -8.43 11.86 -7.80
CA GLY A 55 -9.78 12.18 -7.29
C GLY A 55 -10.32 11.23 -6.21
N ILE A 56 -9.46 10.47 -5.52
CA ILE A 56 -9.87 9.56 -4.45
C ILE A 56 -10.13 10.33 -3.14
N LYS A 57 -9.38 11.41 -2.90
CA LYS A 57 -9.64 12.36 -1.80
C LYS A 57 -8.98 13.73 -2.04
N PRO A 58 -9.66 14.84 -1.74
CA PRO A 58 -9.05 16.16 -1.86
C PRO A 58 -8.00 16.41 -0.76
N LEU A 59 -6.83 16.95 -1.15
CA LEU A 59 -5.73 17.29 -0.23
C LEU A 59 -6.03 18.46 0.72
N LYS A 60 -7.04 19.31 0.45
CA LYS A 60 -7.49 20.45 1.29
C LYS A 60 -8.97 20.76 1.02
N GLN A 61 -9.60 21.54 1.91
CA GLN A 61 -11.01 21.96 1.92
C GLN A 61 -11.65 22.23 0.54
N TYR A 62 -12.91 21.82 0.43
CA TYR A 62 -13.72 21.79 -0.79
C TYR A 62 -13.79 23.15 -1.49
N ARG A 63 -13.19 23.24 -2.68
CA ARG A 63 -13.38 24.33 -3.66
C ARG A 63 -14.01 23.72 -4.90
N SER A 64 -14.98 24.38 -5.53
CA SER A 64 -15.79 23.86 -6.65
C SER A 64 -14.97 23.16 -7.75
N GLY A 65 -13.82 23.73 -8.14
CA GLY A 65 -12.94 23.12 -9.15
C GLY A 65 -12.36 21.75 -8.77
N ARG A 66 -12.11 21.48 -7.47
CA ARG A 66 -11.63 20.17 -7.02
C ARG A 66 -12.72 19.11 -6.99
N LEU A 67 -13.98 19.52 -6.79
CA LEU A 67 -15.11 18.61 -6.91
C LEU A 67 -15.31 18.19 -8.38
N LEU A 68 -15.23 19.14 -9.31
CA LEU A 68 -15.30 18.86 -10.75
C LEU A 68 -14.19 17.89 -11.19
N HIS A 69 -12.96 18.11 -10.73
CA HIS A 69 -11.84 17.20 -10.97
C HIS A 69 -12.11 15.78 -10.44
N MET A 70 -12.61 15.68 -9.21
CA MET A 70 -12.97 14.40 -8.60
C MET A 70 -14.07 13.69 -9.39
N CYS A 71 -15.15 14.40 -9.75
CA CYS A 71 -16.22 13.86 -10.58
C CYS A 71 -15.68 13.36 -11.94
N PHE A 72 -14.76 14.10 -12.55
CA PHE A 72 -14.14 13.71 -13.82
C PHE A 72 -13.30 12.42 -13.67
N CYS A 73 -12.44 12.32 -12.66
CA CYS A 73 -11.67 11.10 -12.42
C CYS A 73 -12.57 9.87 -12.15
N TRP A 74 -13.63 10.04 -11.35
CA TRP A 74 -14.60 8.97 -11.10
C TRP A 74 -15.40 8.60 -12.34
N PHE A 75 -15.74 9.58 -13.19
CA PHE A 75 -16.35 9.32 -14.49
C PHE A 75 -15.41 8.47 -15.38
N CYS A 76 -14.13 8.83 -15.48
CA CYS A 76 -13.15 8.04 -16.24
C CYS A 76 -12.96 6.62 -15.70
N LEU A 77 -13.06 6.43 -14.37
CA LEU A 77 -13.00 5.12 -13.72
C LEU A 77 -14.28 4.31 -13.92
N ILE A 78 -15.47 4.91 -13.89
CA ILE A 78 -16.73 4.18 -14.07
C ILE A 78 -17.00 3.89 -15.55
N LEU A 79 -16.49 4.74 -16.45
CA LEU A 79 -16.60 4.53 -17.90
C LEU A 79 -15.77 3.34 -18.38
N CYS A 80 -14.66 3.02 -17.72
CA CYS A 80 -13.70 2.05 -18.26
C CYS A 80 -14.22 0.61 -18.41
N PRO A 81 -15.04 0.03 -17.51
CA PRO A 81 -15.55 -1.32 -17.73
C PRO A 81 -16.48 -1.39 -18.95
N PHE A 82 -17.28 -0.34 -19.16
CA PHE A 82 -18.19 -0.25 -20.29
C PHE A 82 -17.45 -0.09 -21.62
N SER A 83 -16.46 0.82 -21.69
CA SER A 83 -15.69 1.06 -22.91
C SER A 83 -14.90 -0.17 -23.36
N PHE A 84 -14.28 -0.88 -22.42
CA PHE A 84 -13.52 -2.11 -22.71
C PHE A 84 -14.43 -3.25 -23.11
N TYR A 85 -15.58 -3.42 -22.45
CA TYR A 85 -16.55 -4.45 -22.80
C TYR A 85 -17.11 -4.24 -24.22
N MET A 86 -17.47 -3.00 -24.56
CA MET A 86 -17.94 -2.67 -25.93
C MET A 86 -16.84 -2.87 -26.97
N GLY A 87 -15.59 -2.47 -26.68
CA GLY A 87 -14.45 -2.74 -27.55
C GLY A 87 -14.19 -4.24 -27.75
N TYR A 88 -14.38 -5.05 -26.71
CA TYR A 88 -14.30 -6.51 -26.79
C TYR A 88 -15.36 -7.10 -27.73
N LEU A 89 -16.62 -6.69 -27.59
CA LEU A 89 -17.70 -7.15 -28.46
C LEU A 89 -17.45 -6.83 -29.94
N GLN A 90 -16.89 -5.65 -30.25
CA GLN A 90 -16.51 -5.29 -31.62
C GLN A 90 -15.38 -6.18 -32.15
N THR A 91 -14.39 -6.46 -31.30
CA THR A 91 -13.20 -7.25 -31.63
C THR A 91 -13.52 -8.73 -31.88
N LEU A 92 -14.60 -9.26 -31.30
CA LEU A 92 -15.08 -10.64 -31.55
C LEU A 92 -15.41 -10.91 -33.02
N GLN A 93 -15.84 -9.89 -33.75
CA GLN A 93 -16.23 -10.03 -35.17
C GLN A 93 -15.09 -9.71 -36.14
N THR A 94 -14.09 -8.93 -35.72
CA THR A 94 -13.14 -8.31 -36.64
C THR A 94 -11.67 -8.72 -36.46
N ALA A 95 -11.31 -9.32 -35.32
CA ALA A 95 -9.90 -9.52 -34.95
C ALA A 95 -9.56 -10.99 -34.68
N PRO A 96 -8.27 -11.38 -34.77
CA PRO A 96 -7.82 -12.73 -34.47
C PRO A 96 -7.96 -13.07 -32.98
N VAL A 97 -8.08 -14.37 -32.69
CA VAL A 97 -8.30 -14.91 -31.33
C VAL A 97 -7.27 -14.42 -30.31
N MET A 98 -6.01 -14.25 -30.70
CA MET A 98 -4.97 -13.73 -29.80
C MET A 98 -5.32 -12.33 -29.26
N VAL A 99 -5.81 -11.43 -30.13
CA VAL A 99 -6.21 -10.07 -29.73
C VAL A 99 -7.45 -10.11 -28.84
N GLN A 100 -8.38 -11.03 -29.13
CA GLN A 100 -9.58 -11.24 -28.31
C GLN A 100 -9.22 -11.67 -26.88
N LEU A 101 -8.29 -12.61 -26.72
CA LEU A 101 -7.84 -13.08 -25.40
C LEU A 101 -7.14 -11.98 -24.59
N SER A 102 -6.27 -11.19 -25.23
CA SER A 102 -5.62 -10.05 -24.57
C SER A 102 -6.63 -8.99 -24.10
N LEU A 103 -7.65 -8.72 -24.92
CA LEU A 103 -8.68 -7.73 -24.61
C LEU A 103 -9.67 -8.23 -23.55
N LEU A 104 -9.93 -9.54 -23.51
CA LEU A 104 -10.69 -10.18 -22.44
C LEU A 104 -9.96 -10.05 -21.10
N GLN A 105 -8.66 -10.32 -21.06
CA GLN A 105 -7.83 -10.12 -19.87
C GLN A 105 -7.88 -8.65 -19.40
N ALA A 106 -7.75 -7.70 -20.34
CA ALA A 106 -7.87 -6.27 -20.01
C ALA A 106 -9.24 -5.92 -19.44
N THR A 107 -10.32 -6.44 -20.01
CA THR A 107 -11.70 -6.23 -19.54
C THR A 107 -11.89 -6.74 -18.11
N VAL A 108 -11.38 -7.93 -17.79
CA VAL A 108 -11.43 -8.50 -16.43
C VAL A 108 -10.67 -7.63 -15.43
N ASN A 109 -9.48 -7.14 -15.80
CA ASN A 109 -8.69 -6.26 -14.94
C ASN A 109 -9.40 -4.93 -14.67
N VAL A 110 -9.99 -4.35 -15.72
CA VAL A 110 -10.66 -3.05 -15.66
C VAL A 110 -11.98 -3.13 -14.87
N LEU A 111 -12.67 -4.27 -14.84
CA LEU A 111 -13.81 -4.51 -13.94
C LEU A 111 -13.41 -4.42 -12.45
N GLY A 112 -12.21 -4.91 -12.11
CA GLY A 112 -11.71 -4.90 -10.73
C GLY A 112 -11.22 -3.52 -10.26
N LEU A 113 -10.81 -2.64 -11.17
CA LEU A 113 -10.17 -1.38 -10.83
C LEU A 113 -11.13 -0.39 -10.10
N PRO A 114 -12.38 -0.15 -10.52
CA PRO A 114 -13.33 0.67 -9.76
C PRO A 114 -13.66 0.07 -8.40
N LEU A 115 -13.77 -1.25 -8.30
CA LEU A 115 -13.98 -1.94 -7.02
C LEU A 115 -12.81 -1.70 -6.07
N LYS A 116 -11.56 -1.85 -6.54
CA LYS A 116 -10.35 -1.52 -5.77
C LYS A 116 -10.35 -0.05 -5.34
N ALA A 117 -10.73 0.86 -6.23
CA ALA A 117 -10.80 2.30 -5.93
C ALA A 117 -11.85 2.62 -4.86
N ILE A 118 -13.04 2.01 -4.90
CA ILE A 118 -14.08 2.15 -3.87
C ILE A 118 -13.58 1.62 -2.53
N VAL A 119 -13.00 0.41 -2.51
CA VAL A 119 -12.43 -0.20 -1.29
C VAL A 119 -11.39 0.73 -0.67
N ILE A 120 -10.46 1.25 -1.45
CA ILE A 120 -9.43 2.17 -0.96
C ILE A 120 -10.05 3.49 -0.48
N THR A 121 -11.08 4.00 -1.15
CA THR A 121 -11.81 5.20 -0.73
C THR A 121 -12.52 5.03 0.61
N ILE A 122 -12.98 3.81 0.93
CA ILE A 122 -13.59 3.48 2.22
C ILE A 122 -12.50 3.34 3.30
N PHE A 123 -11.43 2.58 3.03
CA PHE A 123 -10.40 2.28 4.03
C PHE A 123 -9.35 3.39 4.23
N GLN A 124 -9.21 4.35 3.31
CA GLN A 124 -8.19 5.41 3.39
C GLN A 124 -8.24 6.24 4.67
N THR A 125 -9.41 6.40 5.28
CA THR A 125 -9.57 7.15 6.54
C THR A 125 -8.86 6.42 7.68
N HIS A 126 -9.04 5.10 7.75
CA HIS A 126 -8.34 4.23 8.68
C HIS A 126 -6.83 4.17 8.36
N LEU A 127 -6.46 4.07 7.09
CA LEU A 127 -5.06 4.02 6.68
C LEU A 127 -4.29 5.30 7.02
N ARG A 128 -4.90 6.48 6.83
CA ARG A 128 -4.29 7.75 7.26
C ARG A 128 -4.23 7.89 8.77
N SER A 129 -5.18 7.30 9.51
CA SER A 129 -5.09 7.28 10.97
C SER A 129 -3.87 6.51 11.50
N ALA A 130 -3.25 5.65 10.66
CA ALA A 130 -2.01 4.97 10.99
C ALA A 130 -0.75 5.85 10.83
N GLU A 131 -0.79 6.93 10.04
CA GLU A 131 0.36 7.85 9.87
C GLU A 131 0.87 8.42 11.21
N PRO A 132 0.04 9.03 12.08
CA PRO A 132 0.51 9.53 13.37
C PRO A 132 0.98 8.41 14.31
N ILE A 133 0.47 7.19 14.13
CA ILE A 133 0.92 6.03 14.89
C ILE A 133 2.36 5.68 14.51
N PHE A 134 2.68 5.63 13.21
CA PHE A 134 4.05 5.41 12.72
C PHE A 134 5.01 6.49 13.22
N VAL A 135 4.62 7.76 13.20
CA VAL A 135 5.46 8.85 13.73
C VAL A 135 5.76 8.66 15.22
N ARG A 136 4.73 8.38 16.02
CA ARG A 136 4.89 8.13 17.46
C ARG A 136 5.76 6.90 17.74
N LEU A 137 5.78 5.92 16.85
CA LEU A 137 6.66 4.76 16.96
C LEU A 137 8.08 5.11 16.59
N ASP A 138 8.28 5.83 15.50
CA ASP A 138 9.58 6.34 15.07
C ASP A 138 10.21 7.23 16.15
N GLU A 139 9.44 7.94 16.97
CA GLU A 139 9.94 8.75 18.08
C GLU A 139 10.61 7.94 19.19
N ARG A 140 10.23 6.68 19.37
CA ARG A 140 10.79 5.80 20.42
C ARG A 140 12.19 5.31 20.08
N TYR A 141 12.53 5.29 18.79
CA TYR A 141 13.81 4.79 18.30
C TYR A 141 14.78 5.94 18.10
N GLN A 142 15.84 6.02 18.92
CA GLN A 142 16.88 7.06 18.81
C GLN A 142 18.28 6.51 18.50
N SER A 143 18.46 5.18 18.59
CA SER A 143 19.71 4.53 18.20
C SER A 143 20.01 4.77 16.71
N THR A 144 21.28 4.98 16.38
CA THR A 144 21.75 5.17 15.00
C THR A 144 21.36 4.00 14.11
N GLU A 145 21.47 2.76 14.61
CA GLU A 145 21.09 1.55 13.87
C GLU A 145 19.59 1.51 13.58
N SER A 146 18.77 1.75 14.61
CA SER A 146 17.30 1.76 14.46
C SER A 146 16.82 2.84 13.47
N ARG A 147 17.48 4.01 13.47
CA ARG A 147 17.20 5.10 12.54
C ARG A 147 17.64 4.79 11.11
N GLU A 148 18.75 4.08 10.95
CA GLU A 148 19.20 3.61 9.65
C GLU A 148 18.23 2.57 9.06
N GLN A 149 17.69 1.66 9.88
CA GLN A 149 16.66 0.71 9.44
C GLN A 149 15.39 1.43 8.92
N ILE A 150 14.91 2.46 9.63
CA ILE A 150 13.76 3.29 9.20
C ILE A 150 14.09 4.01 7.88
N LYS A 151 15.25 4.64 7.80
CA LYS A 151 15.72 5.33 6.58
C LYS A 151 15.78 4.38 5.38
N ASN A 152 16.35 3.19 5.56
CA ASN A 152 16.42 2.16 4.53
C ASN A 152 15.04 1.67 4.13
N CYS A 153 14.09 1.60 5.07
CA CYS A 153 12.70 1.28 4.77
C CYS A 153 12.04 2.32 3.85
N VAL A 154 12.20 3.61 4.15
CA VAL A 154 11.66 4.71 3.33
C VAL A 154 12.30 4.73 1.93
N ALA A 155 13.63 4.60 1.86
CA ALA A 155 14.35 4.59 0.59
C ALA A 155 13.93 3.40 -0.30
N LEU A 156 13.82 2.20 0.28
CA LEU A 156 13.40 1.02 -0.45
C LEU A 156 11.92 1.06 -0.85
N SER A 157 11.04 1.62 -0.01
CA SER A 157 9.63 1.85 -0.36
C SER A 157 9.51 2.83 -1.54
N THR A 158 10.31 3.90 -1.54
CA THR A 158 10.37 4.86 -2.64
C THR A 158 10.90 4.21 -3.91
N ARG A 159 11.96 3.41 -3.82
CA ARG A 159 12.48 2.65 -4.97
C ARG A 159 11.44 1.70 -5.55
N LEU A 160 10.74 0.93 -4.71
CA LEU A 160 9.65 0.06 -5.13
C LEU A 160 8.57 0.84 -5.90
N PHE A 161 8.13 1.98 -5.36
CA PHE A 161 7.18 2.86 -6.03
C PHE A 161 7.68 3.29 -7.42
N THR A 162 8.94 3.73 -7.53
CA THR A 162 9.49 4.20 -8.80
C THR A 162 9.71 3.07 -9.82
N ILE A 163 10.20 1.90 -9.40
CA ILE A 163 10.46 0.77 -10.29
C ILE A 163 9.16 0.21 -10.84
N VAL A 164 8.17 -0.02 -9.97
CA VAL A 164 6.87 -0.54 -10.40
C VAL A 164 6.12 0.49 -11.26
N GLY A 165 6.13 1.77 -10.85
CA GLY A 165 5.54 2.85 -11.65
C GLY A 165 6.18 2.95 -13.05
N PHE A 166 7.51 2.87 -13.14
CA PHE A 166 8.22 2.84 -14.42
C PHE A 166 7.82 1.63 -15.26
N MET A 167 7.73 0.44 -14.68
CA MET A 167 7.33 -0.77 -15.40
C MET A 167 5.93 -0.65 -16.02
N TYR A 168 4.95 -0.15 -15.26
CA TYR A 168 3.59 0.09 -15.75
C TYR A 168 3.55 1.12 -16.87
N HIS A 169 4.27 2.23 -16.73
CA HIS A 169 4.31 3.28 -17.75
C HIS A 169 5.16 2.94 -18.98
N LEU A 170 6.19 2.09 -18.83
CA LEU A 170 6.96 1.54 -19.94
C LEU A 170 6.08 0.62 -20.79
N TYR A 171 5.29 -0.25 -20.16
CA TYR A 171 4.29 -1.07 -20.86
C TYR A 171 3.32 -0.19 -21.67
N GLY A 172 2.71 0.81 -21.04
CA GLY A 172 1.84 1.75 -21.73
C GLY A 172 2.55 2.45 -22.90
N GLY A 173 3.75 2.97 -22.67
CA GLY A 173 4.57 3.64 -23.67
C GLY A 173 4.85 2.78 -24.91
N ILE A 174 5.19 1.50 -24.70
CA ILE A 174 5.38 0.53 -25.79
C ILE A 174 4.07 0.33 -26.56
N THR A 175 2.93 0.19 -25.87
CA THR A 175 1.62 0.04 -26.52
C THR A 175 1.24 1.25 -27.37
N TYR A 176 1.46 2.47 -26.88
CA TYR A 176 1.16 3.70 -27.64
C TYR A 176 2.07 3.82 -28.87
N PHE A 177 3.35 3.51 -28.71
CA PHE A 177 4.32 3.55 -29.80
C PHE A 177 3.99 2.53 -30.88
N GLN A 178 3.64 1.30 -30.49
CA GLN A 178 3.20 0.26 -31.43
C GLN A 178 1.95 0.70 -32.20
N ALA A 179 0.98 1.31 -31.53
CA ALA A 179 -0.24 1.81 -32.16
C ALA A 179 0.04 2.92 -33.17
N LEU A 180 0.96 3.83 -32.84
CA LEU A 180 1.41 4.90 -33.73
C LEU A 180 2.06 4.34 -35.01
N VAL A 181 2.96 3.36 -34.88
CA VAL A 181 3.64 2.74 -36.02
C VAL A 181 2.68 1.96 -36.92
N THR A 182 1.66 1.32 -36.32
CA THR A 182 0.69 0.50 -37.05
C THR A 182 -0.53 1.28 -37.55
N ASN A 183 -0.58 2.61 -37.33
CA ASN A 183 -1.76 3.45 -37.62
C ASN A 183 -3.07 2.87 -37.05
N ASN A 184 -2.99 2.27 -35.87
CA ASN A 184 -4.13 1.69 -35.16
C ASN A 184 -4.33 2.40 -33.81
N TYR A 185 -5.39 2.02 -33.11
CA TYR A 185 -5.65 2.45 -31.75
C TYR A 185 -4.93 1.54 -30.73
N PRO A 186 -4.33 2.11 -29.66
CA PRO A 186 -3.64 1.35 -28.59
C PRO A 186 -4.43 0.16 -28.03
N LEU A 187 -5.71 0.36 -27.75
CA LEU A 187 -6.54 -0.67 -27.10
C LEU A 187 -7.77 -1.07 -27.92
N ARG A 188 -8.06 -0.34 -29.02
CA ARG A 188 -9.28 -0.52 -29.83
C ARG A 188 -10.53 -0.47 -28.97
N THR A 189 -10.49 0.38 -27.95
CA THR A 189 -11.59 0.59 -27.01
C THR A 189 -12.67 1.42 -27.68
N TRP A 190 -13.92 1.14 -27.37
CA TRP A 190 -15.00 1.98 -27.85
C TRP A 190 -15.06 3.27 -27.02
N LEU A 191 -15.04 4.42 -27.69
CA LEU A 191 -15.19 5.72 -27.07
C LEU A 191 -16.55 6.33 -27.40
N PRO A 192 -17.28 6.86 -26.40
CA PRO A 192 -18.47 7.61 -26.69
C PRO A 192 -18.12 8.89 -27.46
N PHE A 193 -18.99 9.29 -28.38
CA PHE A 193 -18.93 10.54 -29.17
C PHE A 193 -17.92 10.60 -30.33
N THR A 194 -16.97 9.69 -30.44
CA THR A 194 -15.97 9.73 -31.54
C THR A 194 -16.56 9.40 -32.91
N ASP A 195 -17.67 8.66 -32.96
CA ASP A 195 -18.33 8.26 -34.21
C ASP A 195 -19.00 9.43 -34.95
N TYR A 196 -19.31 10.53 -34.24
CA TYR A 196 -19.96 11.71 -34.81
C TYR A 196 -18.99 12.70 -35.47
N ILE A 197 -17.68 12.45 -35.41
CA ILE A 197 -16.67 13.35 -35.99
C ILE A 197 -16.59 13.10 -37.51
N PRO A 198 -16.95 14.09 -38.35
CA PRO A 198 -17.05 13.89 -39.80
C PRO A 198 -15.68 13.79 -40.49
N GLN A 199 -14.64 14.44 -39.96
CA GLN A 199 -13.31 14.45 -40.56
C GLN A 199 -12.46 13.26 -40.06
N PRO A 200 -11.95 12.39 -40.94
CA PRO A 200 -11.29 11.14 -40.55
C PRO A 200 -9.96 11.37 -39.81
N THR A 201 -9.19 12.38 -40.19
CA THR A 201 -7.91 12.73 -39.56
C THR A 201 -8.12 13.25 -38.14
N ILE A 202 -9.09 14.15 -37.94
CA ILE A 202 -9.43 14.67 -36.62
C ILE A 202 -9.97 13.55 -35.73
N ARG A 203 -10.83 12.68 -36.29
CA ARG A 203 -11.36 11.53 -35.57
C ARG A 203 -10.24 10.61 -35.05
N TYR A 204 -9.29 10.26 -35.91
CA TYR A 204 -8.16 9.41 -35.53
C TYR A 204 -7.34 10.03 -34.38
N TRP A 205 -6.88 11.28 -34.54
CA TRP A 205 -6.04 11.94 -33.53
C TRP A 205 -6.78 12.20 -32.22
N ALA A 206 -8.05 12.59 -32.27
CA ALA A 206 -8.86 12.77 -31.07
C ALA A 206 -9.03 11.46 -30.30
N HIS A 207 -9.35 10.36 -31.00
CA HIS A 207 -9.50 9.04 -30.42
C HIS A 207 -8.17 8.51 -29.86
N PHE A 208 -7.07 8.69 -30.60
CA PHE A 208 -5.74 8.28 -30.16
C PHE A 208 -5.31 9.03 -28.90
N MET A 209 -5.43 10.36 -28.88
CA MET A 209 -5.05 11.18 -27.72
C MET A 209 -5.89 10.85 -26.49
N PHE A 210 -7.19 10.60 -26.67
CA PHE A 210 -8.05 10.18 -25.57
C PHE A 210 -7.67 8.80 -25.05
N GLU A 211 -7.44 7.80 -25.92
CA GLU A 211 -7.02 6.47 -25.48
C GLU A 211 -5.68 6.50 -24.74
N VAL A 212 -4.70 7.27 -25.23
CA VAL A 212 -3.41 7.43 -24.55
C VAL A 212 -3.60 8.06 -23.18
N PHE A 213 -4.39 9.13 -23.08
CA PHE A 213 -4.71 9.78 -21.81
C PHE A 213 -5.43 8.82 -20.84
N HIS A 214 -6.47 8.13 -21.32
CA HIS A 214 -7.29 7.24 -20.49
C HIS A 214 -6.48 6.03 -20.02
N MET A 215 -5.71 5.41 -20.90
CA MET A 215 -4.83 4.28 -20.54
C MET A 215 -3.74 4.73 -19.56
N ALA A 216 -3.10 5.88 -19.78
CA ALA A 216 -2.11 6.41 -18.84
C ALA A 216 -2.72 6.66 -17.46
N PHE A 217 -3.92 7.26 -17.41
CA PHE A 217 -4.67 7.45 -16.17
C PHE A 217 -5.00 6.13 -15.47
N LEU A 218 -5.54 5.13 -16.19
CA LEU A 218 -5.91 3.83 -15.62
C LEU A 218 -4.68 3.07 -15.10
N LEU A 219 -3.57 3.07 -15.85
CA LEU A 219 -2.31 2.48 -15.41
C LEU A 219 -1.77 3.17 -14.15
N SER A 220 -1.88 4.50 -14.09
CA SER A 220 -1.49 5.27 -12.92
C SER A 220 -2.30 4.91 -11.67
N VAL A 221 -3.63 4.78 -11.80
CA VAL A 221 -4.47 4.34 -10.67
C VAL A 221 -4.10 2.90 -10.30
N GLN A 222 -4.00 1.98 -11.27
CA GLN A 222 -3.73 0.56 -11.02
C GLN A 222 -2.42 0.34 -10.26
N PHE A 223 -1.30 0.93 -10.70
CA PHE A 223 -0.02 0.68 -10.04
C PHE A 223 0.00 1.22 -8.60
N THR A 224 -0.61 2.38 -8.34
CA THR A 224 -0.65 2.92 -6.98
C THR A 224 -1.47 2.03 -6.03
N MET A 225 -2.52 1.39 -6.54
CA MET A 225 -3.31 0.45 -5.76
C MET A 225 -2.55 -0.84 -5.47
N ASP A 226 -1.75 -1.33 -6.42
CA ASP A 226 -1.01 -2.59 -6.24
C ASP A 226 0.27 -2.41 -5.42
N VAL A 227 0.92 -1.24 -5.49
CA VAL A 227 2.11 -0.91 -4.71
C VAL A 227 1.77 -0.57 -3.25
N PHE A 228 0.58 -0.01 -3.00
CA PHE A 228 0.19 0.44 -1.66
C PHE A 228 0.28 -0.67 -0.59
N PRO A 229 -0.32 -1.87 -0.77
CA PRO A 229 -0.19 -2.96 0.21
C PRO A 229 1.27 -3.38 0.44
N ALA A 230 2.09 -3.43 -0.61
CA ALA A 230 3.50 -3.81 -0.49
C ALA A 230 4.29 -2.81 0.36
N ILE A 231 4.10 -1.51 0.15
CA ILE A 231 4.74 -0.47 0.96
C ILE A 231 4.22 -0.50 2.41
N TYR A 232 2.92 -0.75 2.59
CA TYR A 232 2.33 -0.86 3.93
C TYR A 232 2.91 -2.03 4.72
N ILE A 233 2.90 -3.24 4.14
CA ILE A 233 3.49 -4.45 4.73
C ILE A 233 4.96 -4.25 5.07
N ARG A 234 5.71 -3.57 4.20
CA ARG A 234 7.12 -3.31 4.41
C ARG A 234 7.37 -2.41 5.63
N ASN A 235 6.60 -1.33 5.77
CA ASN A 235 6.69 -0.45 6.94
C ASN A 235 6.33 -1.22 8.22
N LEU A 236 5.29 -2.05 8.17
CA LEU A 236 4.93 -2.94 9.27
C LEU A 236 6.08 -3.89 9.65
N ARG A 237 6.68 -4.55 8.66
CA ARG A 237 7.83 -5.46 8.84
C ARG A 237 9.00 -4.76 9.52
N THR A 238 9.35 -3.55 9.11
CA THR A 238 10.43 -2.78 9.76
C THR A 238 10.11 -2.47 11.21
N HIS A 239 8.90 -1.99 11.50
CA HIS A 239 8.48 -1.69 12.87
C HIS A 239 8.43 -2.94 13.76
N LEU A 240 8.00 -4.08 13.21
CA LEU A 240 8.04 -5.35 13.93
C LEU A 240 9.47 -5.81 14.22
N ASN A 241 10.39 -5.72 13.27
CA ASN A 241 11.80 -6.08 13.50
C ASN A 241 12.43 -5.21 14.59
N LEU A 242 12.21 -3.89 14.54
CA LEU A 242 12.69 -2.96 15.57
C LEU A 242 12.16 -3.30 16.96
N LEU A 243 10.89 -3.72 17.03
CA LEU A 243 10.32 -4.18 18.28
C LEU A 243 10.93 -5.50 18.74
N THR A 244 11.09 -6.47 17.84
CA THR A 244 11.73 -7.75 18.15
C THR A 244 13.12 -7.54 18.74
N GLU A 245 13.89 -6.62 18.17
CA GLU A 245 15.22 -6.23 18.66
C GLU A 245 15.17 -5.56 20.04
N ARG A 246 14.21 -4.66 20.27
CA ARG A 246 14.02 -4.05 21.59
C ARG A 246 13.61 -5.08 22.64
N VAL A 247 12.70 -6.00 22.27
CA VAL A 247 12.21 -7.04 23.17
C VAL A 247 13.33 -8.00 23.57
N SER A 248 14.22 -8.37 22.65
CA SER A 248 15.34 -9.26 22.99
C SER A 248 16.34 -8.60 23.96
N GLN A 249 16.38 -7.27 24.02
CA GLN A 249 17.25 -6.51 24.92
C GLN A 249 16.61 -6.18 26.29
N LEU A 250 15.32 -6.50 26.49
CA LEU A 250 14.61 -6.22 27.76
C LEU A 250 15.30 -6.90 28.96
N GLY A 251 15.44 -6.15 30.04
CA GLY A 251 16.11 -6.59 31.27
C GLY A 251 17.63 -6.77 31.13
N GLY A 252 18.22 -6.39 30.01
CA GLY A 252 19.67 -6.44 29.79
C GLY A 252 20.43 -5.24 30.37
N ASN A 253 19.74 -4.12 30.64
CA ASN A 253 20.37 -2.92 31.18
C ASN A 253 20.35 -2.92 32.73
N PRO A 254 21.52 -3.04 33.40
CA PRO A 254 21.59 -3.03 34.86
C PRO A 254 21.25 -1.67 35.49
N ASP A 255 21.22 -0.58 34.71
CA ASP A 255 20.95 0.77 35.20
C ASP A 255 19.43 1.09 35.33
N PHE A 256 18.56 0.20 34.84
CA PHE A 256 17.11 0.42 34.87
C PHE A 256 16.49 -0.06 36.18
N THR A 257 15.61 0.77 36.75
CA THR A 257 14.76 0.38 37.88
C THR A 257 13.67 -0.61 37.44
N ASP A 258 13.15 -1.40 38.38
CA ASP A 258 12.07 -2.36 38.10
C ASP A 258 10.82 -1.70 37.49
N GLU A 259 10.50 -0.45 37.86
CA GLU A 259 9.39 0.31 37.25
C GLU A 259 9.69 0.71 35.81
N GLN A 260 10.93 1.15 35.51
CA GLN A 260 11.33 1.49 34.14
C GLN A 260 11.34 0.26 33.24
N ASN A 261 11.81 -0.88 33.74
CA ASN A 261 11.74 -2.17 33.02
C ASN A 261 10.28 -2.62 32.76
N TYR A 262 9.39 -2.37 33.70
CA TYR A 262 7.96 -2.66 33.54
C TYR A 262 7.30 -1.75 32.51
N ASP A 263 7.55 -0.44 32.57
CA ASP A 263 7.04 0.52 31.59
C ASP A 263 7.55 0.21 30.18
N GLU A 264 8.83 -0.19 30.07
CA GLU A 264 9.41 -0.61 28.80
C GLU A 264 8.71 -1.85 28.22
N LEU A 265 8.46 -2.84 29.07
CA LEU A 265 7.74 -4.05 28.71
C LEU A 265 6.29 -3.75 28.27
N VAL A 266 5.58 -2.90 29.01
CA VAL A 266 4.22 -2.47 28.66
C VAL A 266 4.20 -1.76 27.32
N ASP A 267 5.14 -0.85 27.06
CA ASP A 267 5.27 -0.14 25.79
C ASP A 267 5.55 -1.09 24.62
N CYS A 268 6.40 -2.11 24.83
CA CYS A 268 6.67 -3.16 23.86
C CYS A 268 5.43 -4.02 23.55
N ILE A 269 4.50 -4.17 24.49
CA ILE A 269 3.30 -5.01 24.34
C ILE A 269 2.12 -4.24 23.73
N ILE A 270 2.01 -2.94 24.00
CA ILE A 270 0.97 -2.07 23.40
C ILE A 270 1.18 -1.95 21.89
N MET A 271 2.43 -1.91 21.41
CA MET A 271 2.71 -1.75 20.00
C MET A 271 2.12 -2.89 19.13
N PRO A 272 2.38 -4.19 19.39
CA PRO A 272 1.77 -5.30 18.64
C PRO A 272 0.26 -5.31 18.70
N THR A 273 -0.35 -5.01 19.83
CA THR A 273 -1.82 -5.10 20.01
C THR A 273 -2.58 -4.06 19.17
N CYS A 274 -1.98 -2.91 18.86
CA CYS A 274 -2.52 -1.96 17.88
C CYS A 274 -2.32 -2.41 16.41
N TYR A 275 -1.30 -3.22 16.12
CA TYR A 275 -0.95 -3.70 14.76
C TYR A 275 -1.55 -5.06 14.38
N GLN A 276 -1.86 -5.90 15.37
CA GLN A 276 -2.42 -7.25 15.22
C GLN A 276 -3.76 -7.25 14.45
N ALA A 277 -4.46 -6.12 14.36
CA ALA A 277 -5.67 -5.99 13.56
C ALA A 277 -5.43 -5.99 12.03
N SER A 278 -4.18 -5.88 11.54
CA SER A 278 -3.94 -5.73 10.10
C SER A 278 -3.15 -6.86 9.44
N MET A 279 -1.90 -7.20 9.80
CA MET A 279 -1.11 -8.08 8.91
C MET A 279 0.08 -8.84 9.54
N ILE A 280 -0.12 -10.02 10.18
CA ILE A 280 0.98 -10.76 10.83
C ILE A 280 0.92 -12.30 10.64
N GLU A 281 1.21 -12.84 9.45
CA GLU A 281 1.44 -14.31 9.29
C GLU A 281 2.94 -14.67 9.28
N GLU A 282 3.83 -13.79 8.79
CA GLU A 282 5.28 -14.09 8.69
C GLU A 282 6.05 -13.87 10.02
N TYR A 283 5.49 -13.13 10.98
CA TYR A 283 6.18 -12.68 12.21
C TYR A 283 5.64 -13.30 13.50
N SER A 284 4.58 -14.11 13.44
CA SER A 284 4.07 -14.84 14.61
C SER A 284 5.10 -15.83 15.16
N THR A 285 6.10 -16.23 14.38
CA THR A 285 7.13 -17.19 14.78
C THR A 285 8.35 -16.55 15.42
N LYS A 286 8.76 -15.35 14.98
CA LYS A 286 9.96 -14.66 15.47
C LYS A 286 9.75 -13.88 16.75
N LEU A 287 8.55 -13.33 16.95
CA LEU A 287 8.25 -12.53 18.14
C LEU A 287 8.26 -13.37 19.43
N PRO A 288 7.62 -14.56 19.50
CA PRO A 288 7.74 -15.46 20.66
C PRO A 288 9.18 -15.86 20.97
N ASP A 289 9.98 -16.10 19.94
CA ASP A 289 11.40 -16.49 20.07
C ASP A 289 12.24 -15.36 20.69
N ALA A 290 12.07 -14.13 20.23
CA ALA A 290 12.75 -12.98 20.83
C ALA A 290 12.31 -12.70 22.28
N ILE A 291 11.02 -12.91 22.59
CA ILE A 291 10.53 -12.81 23.98
C ILE A 291 11.16 -13.90 24.85
N PHE A 292 11.33 -15.11 24.33
CA PHE A 292 11.97 -16.19 25.08
C PHE A 292 13.43 -15.87 25.45
N HIS A 293 14.15 -15.22 24.53
CA HIS A 293 15.56 -14.86 24.69
C HIS A 293 15.84 -13.58 25.49
N CYS A 294 14.82 -12.81 25.88
CA CYS A 294 15.03 -11.64 26.73
C CYS A 294 15.42 -12.03 28.17
N ASN A 295 15.95 -11.10 28.97
CA ASN A 295 16.39 -11.39 30.34
C ASN A 295 15.21 -11.44 31.35
N TRP A 296 14.08 -12.03 30.95
CA TRP A 296 12.84 -12.01 31.73
C TRP A 296 12.95 -12.70 33.09
N LEU A 297 13.87 -13.67 33.25
CA LEU A 297 14.11 -14.35 34.54
C LEU A 297 14.63 -13.39 35.62
N ALA A 298 15.40 -12.37 35.22
CA ALA A 298 15.96 -11.35 36.10
C ALA A 298 14.95 -10.21 36.41
N MET A 299 13.83 -10.14 35.68
CA MET A 299 12.82 -9.09 35.89
C MET A 299 11.91 -9.36 37.10
N ASP A 300 11.19 -8.34 37.56
CA ASP A 300 10.26 -8.44 38.69
C ASP A 300 9.09 -9.43 38.43
N LYS A 301 8.34 -9.79 39.48
CA LYS A 301 7.21 -10.75 39.36
C LYS A 301 6.12 -10.25 38.40
N ARG A 302 5.91 -8.93 38.29
CA ARG A 302 4.87 -8.34 37.43
C ARG A 302 5.26 -8.42 35.96
N CYS A 303 6.50 -8.08 35.63
CA CYS A 303 7.08 -8.21 34.30
C CYS A 303 7.01 -9.67 33.82
N ARG A 304 7.50 -10.62 34.64
CA ARG A 304 7.47 -12.05 34.29
C ARG A 304 6.07 -12.55 33.94
N LYS A 305 5.06 -12.18 34.73
CA LYS A 305 3.68 -12.60 34.48
C LYS A 305 3.13 -12.03 33.17
N LEU A 306 3.48 -10.78 32.85
CA LEU A 306 3.06 -10.11 31.62
C LEU A 306 3.77 -10.70 30.39
N THR A 307 5.07 -11.01 30.49
CA THR A 307 5.87 -11.69 29.46
C THR A 307 5.30 -13.07 29.13
N ILE A 308 4.98 -13.89 30.14
CA ILE A 308 4.38 -15.22 29.95
C ILE A 308 3.01 -15.12 29.28
N TYR A 309 2.16 -14.18 29.72
CA TYR A 309 0.87 -13.92 29.10
C TYR A 309 1.01 -13.57 27.60
N PHE A 310 2.01 -12.74 27.28
CA PHE A 310 2.24 -12.31 25.91
C PHE A 310 2.84 -13.42 25.03
N MET A 311 3.77 -14.25 25.55
CA MET A 311 4.26 -15.44 24.83
C MET A 311 3.12 -16.36 24.41
N HIS A 312 2.19 -16.64 25.32
CA HIS A 312 1.03 -17.50 25.03
C HIS A 312 0.12 -16.88 23.95
N ARG A 313 -0.02 -15.54 23.93
CA ARG A 313 -0.84 -14.84 22.93
C ARG A 313 -0.14 -14.72 21.57
N ALA A 314 1.18 -14.57 21.56
CA ALA A 314 1.97 -14.47 20.34
C ALA A 314 2.11 -15.81 19.59
N GLN A 315 1.85 -16.94 20.26
CA GLN A 315 1.82 -18.29 19.66
C GLN A 315 0.55 -18.57 18.84
N GLU A 316 -0.48 -17.73 18.90
CA GLU A 316 -1.68 -17.88 18.07
C GLU A 316 -1.35 -17.47 16.62
N ASN A 317 -1.22 -18.46 15.74
CA ASN A 317 -0.90 -18.24 14.33
C ASN A 317 -2.05 -17.52 13.62
N VAL A 318 -1.80 -16.31 13.14
CA VAL A 318 -2.73 -15.56 12.30
C VAL A 318 -2.54 -16.02 10.86
N THR A 319 -3.48 -16.79 10.30
CA THR A 319 -3.42 -17.21 8.89
C THR A 319 -4.13 -16.20 8.00
N PHE A 320 -3.46 -15.67 6.98
CA PHE A 320 -4.10 -14.84 5.96
C PHE A 320 -4.95 -15.71 5.07
N VAL A 321 -6.25 -15.43 4.97
CA VAL A 321 -7.11 -16.12 4.01
C VAL A 321 -7.75 -15.11 3.05
N ALA A 322 -7.30 -15.10 1.80
CA ALA A 322 -7.96 -14.37 0.72
C ALA A 322 -9.36 -14.93 0.53
N LEU A 323 -10.39 -14.07 0.66
CA LEU A 323 -11.81 -14.42 0.50
C LEU A 323 -12.28 -15.60 1.38
N LYS A 324 -11.58 -15.92 2.49
CA LYS A 324 -11.77 -17.17 3.26
C LYS A 324 -11.53 -18.48 2.47
N LEU A 325 -10.97 -18.41 1.26
CA LEU A 325 -10.72 -19.56 0.39
C LEU A 325 -9.24 -19.94 0.29
N PHE A 326 -8.32 -18.97 0.23
CA PHE A 326 -6.90 -19.25 -0.04
C PHE A 326 -5.98 -18.65 1.00
N LYS A 327 -5.12 -19.47 1.59
CA LYS A 327 -4.08 -18.94 2.47
C LYS A 327 -3.04 -18.16 1.67
N ILE A 328 -2.75 -16.91 2.02
CA ILE A 328 -1.74 -16.10 1.31
C ILE A 328 -0.35 -16.40 1.88
N ASN A 329 0.29 -17.46 1.39
CA ASN A 329 1.66 -17.86 1.76
C ASN A 329 2.52 -18.02 0.49
N LEU A 330 3.83 -17.84 0.63
CA LEU A 330 4.83 -18.19 -0.37
C LEU A 330 4.64 -19.63 -0.89
N THR A 331 4.26 -20.57 -0.02
CA THR A 331 3.95 -21.96 -0.39
C THR A 331 2.74 -22.04 -1.34
N THR A 332 1.72 -21.23 -1.10
CA THR A 332 0.53 -21.15 -1.96
C THR A 332 0.90 -20.53 -3.31
N ASN A 333 1.72 -19.47 -3.34
CA ASN A 333 2.23 -18.87 -4.58
C ASN A 333 3.07 -19.87 -5.39
N LEU A 334 3.96 -20.62 -4.73
CA LEU A 334 4.74 -21.71 -5.34
C LEU A 334 3.88 -22.86 -5.86
N SER A 335 2.75 -23.16 -5.21
CA SER A 335 1.81 -24.17 -5.73
C SER A 335 1.04 -23.68 -6.95
N VAL A 336 0.62 -22.41 -6.98
CA VAL A 336 -0.08 -21.81 -8.14
C VAL A 336 0.85 -21.70 -9.34
N SER A 337 2.11 -21.28 -9.13
CA SER A 337 3.10 -21.22 -10.22
C SER A 337 3.45 -22.60 -10.75
N LYS A 338 3.57 -23.61 -9.89
CA LYS A 338 3.77 -25.01 -10.31
C LYS A 338 2.56 -25.57 -11.08
N SER A 339 1.34 -25.26 -10.68
CA SER A 339 0.14 -25.69 -11.41
C SER A 339 0.08 -25.07 -12.80
N CYS A 340 0.39 -23.78 -12.94
CA CYS A 340 0.44 -23.09 -14.23
C CYS A 340 1.55 -23.64 -15.14
N CYS A 341 2.68 -24.07 -14.55
CA CYS A 341 3.78 -24.67 -15.30
C CYS A 341 3.52 -26.13 -15.73
N LYS A 342 2.63 -26.85 -15.03
CA LYS A 342 2.23 -28.23 -15.39
C LYS A 342 1.20 -28.30 -16.52
N GLU A 343 0.45 -27.23 -16.79
CA GLU A 343 -0.49 -27.17 -17.92
C GLU A 343 0.21 -26.84 -19.26
N GLN A 344 1.52 -26.57 -19.26
CA GLN A 344 2.32 -26.30 -20.46
C GLN A 344 3.19 -27.49 -20.93
N GLN A 345 3.06 -28.66 -20.30
CA GLN A 345 3.67 -29.93 -20.68
C GLN A 345 2.58 -30.93 -21.05
#